data_AF-A0A957AI68-F1
#
_entry.id   AF-A0A957AI68-F1
#
_cell.length_a   1.000
_cell.length_b   1.000
_cell.length_c   1.000
_cell.angle_alpha   90.00
_cell.angle_beta   90.00
_cell.angle_gamma   90.00
#
_symmetry.space_group_name_H-M   'P 1'
#
loop_
_entity.id
_entity.type
_entity.pdbx_description
1 polymer ?
#
loop_
_entity_poly.entity_id
_entity_poly.type
_entity_poly.pdbx_seq_one_letter_code
_entity_poly.pdbx_strand_id
1 'polypeptide(L)'
;MGRIAPRASTVLRSQQEFTGPARFMILDTNDDRVEAYVERYIAKLSLPTEDLWITTNRKTYNDWVGRRVGGSIGGAYVYHPGRGKHLILINLKRINLSQPKSLEIVVCEELLHMRHRIDGDRRRHAKHGYDRIAVQVSQLTGASMDEVRSCIKPTRRRSPKYIYACPKCKVEIPRSRTGVWSCGRCSPTFDRRFQLQIVRRFDADGAELVP
;
A
#
# COMPACT_ATOMS: atom_id res chain seq x y z
N MET A 1 33.08 -29.09 31.28
CA MET A 1 31.68 -29.11 30.82
C MET A 1 30.94 -28.05 31.64
N GLY A 2 30.77 -26.79 31.23
CA GLY A 2 30.25 -26.26 29.97
C GLY A 2 29.08 -25.33 30.32
N ARG A 3 29.36 -24.23 31.06
CA ARG A 3 28.35 -23.23 31.44
C ARG A 3 28.02 -22.38 30.22
N ILE A 4 26.80 -22.48 29.72
CA ILE A 4 26.27 -21.66 28.63
C ILE A 4 25.85 -20.32 29.21
N ALA A 5 26.62 -19.27 28.93
CA ALA A 5 26.23 -17.89 29.19
C ALA A 5 25.17 -17.42 28.16
N PRO A 6 24.20 -16.58 28.54
CA PRO A 6 23.23 -16.04 27.60
C PRO A 6 23.88 -14.97 26.71
N ARG A 7 23.70 -15.10 25.39
CA ARG A 7 24.10 -14.08 24.41
C ARG A 7 23.14 -12.89 24.50
N ALA A 8 23.60 -11.82 25.11
CA ALA A 8 23.06 -10.48 24.87
C ALA A 8 23.40 -10.05 23.43
N SER A 9 22.41 -9.70 22.63
CA SER A 9 22.61 -8.89 21.42
C SER A 9 21.34 -8.07 21.17
N THR A 10 21.14 -7.09 22.04
CA THR A 10 20.23 -5.98 21.81
C THR A 10 20.94 -5.02 20.87
N VAL A 11 20.66 -5.11 19.56
CA VAL A 11 21.05 -4.05 18.62
C VAL A 11 20.08 -2.89 18.80
N LEU A 12 20.38 -2.00 19.75
CA LEU A 12 19.81 -0.66 19.83
C LEU A 12 20.28 0.10 18.58
N ARG A 13 19.42 0.18 17.57
CA ARG A 13 19.63 1.07 16.43
C ARG A 13 19.28 2.48 16.86
N SER A 14 20.28 3.36 16.74
CA SER A 14 20.21 4.82 16.71
C SER A 14 18.80 5.38 16.51
N GLN A 15 18.13 5.74 17.61
CA GLN A 15 17.07 6.74 17.62
C GLN A 15 17.78 8.09 17.61
N GLN A 16 17.86 8.74 16.45
CA GLN A 16 18.37 10.11 16.40
C GLN A 16 17.24 11.04 16.88
N GLU A 17 17.40 11.56 18.08
CA GLU A 17 16.59 12.67 18.61
C GLU A 17 17.06 13.97 17.94
N PHE A 18 16.23 14.53 17.05
CA PHE A 18 16.49 15.81 16.39
C PHE A 18 15.97 16.97 17.26
N THR A 19 16.84 17.94 17.56
CA THR A 19 16.56 19.10 18.42
C THR A 19 15.98 20.29 17.64
N GLY A 20 14.65 20.36 17.57
CA GLY A 20 13.84 21.50 17.12
C GLY A 20 12.46 21.45 17.82
N PRO A 21 11.68 22.54 17.88
CA PRO A 21 10.56 22.67 18.81
C PRO A 21 9.52 21.56 18.61
N ALA A 22 9.42 20.68 19.62
CA ALA A 22 8.44 19.60 19.81
C ALA A 22 8.26 18.61 18.62
N ARG A 23 9.31 17.88 18.24
CA ARG A 23 9.18 16.66 17.41
C ARG A 23 8.79 15.46 18.27
N PHE A 24 7.49 15.21 18.44
CA PHE A 24 6.98 13.96 19.03
C PHE A 24 6.55 12.94 17.97
N MET A 25 7.15 12.98 16.78
CA MET A 25 6.96 11.98 15.71
C MET A 25 8.07 10.93 15.76
N ILE A 26 7.72 9.68 15.45
CA ILE A 26 8.71 8.64 15.13
C ILE A 26 8.90 8.60 13.61
N LEU A 27 10.14 8.79 13.14
CA LEU A 27 10.51 8.64 11.74
C LEU A 27 11.63 7.59 11.62
N ASP A 28 11.28 6.35 11.31
CA ASP A 28 12.20 5.22 11.12
C ASP A 28 12.60 5.11 9.64
N THR A 29 13.64 5.87 9.24
CA THR A 29 14.19 5.85 7.89
C THR A 29 15.69 6.18 7.88
N ASN A 30 16.40 5.73 6.84
CA ASN A 30 17.79 6.11 6.55
C ASN A 30 17.90 6.83 5.18
N ASP A 31 16.78 7.38 4.68
CA ASP A 31 16.72 8.07 3.38
C ASP A 31 16.37 9.54 3.61
N ASP A 32 17.35 10.42 3.49
CA ASP A 32 17.23 11.86 3.77
C ASP A 32 16.15 12.54 2.92
N ARG A 33 15.84 11.99 1.73
CA ARG A 33 14.77 12.52 0.88
C ARG A 33 13.40 12.27 1.51
N VAL A 34 13.22 11.12 2.18
CA VAL A 34 11.99 10.82 2.92
C VAL A 34 11.81 11.84 4.04
N GLU A 35 12.87 12.11 4.81
CA GLU A 35 12.83 13.12 5.88
C GLU A 35 12.46 14.49 5.33
N ALA A 36 13.16 14.97 4.30
CA ALA A 36 12.88 16.27 3.69
C ALA A 36 11.45 16.42 3.16
N TYR A 37 10.90 15.39 2.52
CA TYR A 37 9.52 15.42 2.04
C TYR A 37 8.51 15.33 3.18
N VAL A 38 8.76 14.49 4.19
CA VAL A 38 7.89 14.38 5.37
C VAL A 38 7.78 15.73 6.07
N GLU A 39 8.90 16.39 6.34
CA GLU A 39 8.93 17.71 6.96
C GLU A 39 8.16 18.75 6.15
N ARG A 40 8.43 18.81 4.84
CA ARG A 40 7.75 19.72 3.90
C ARG A 40 6.23 19.54 3.96
N TYR A 41 5.74 18.31 3.88
CA TYR A 41 4.31 18.04 3.79
C TYR A 41 3.61 18.06 5.15
N ILE A 42 4.30 17.78 6.26
CA ILE A 42 3.77 18.07 7.60
C ILE A 42 3.47 19.57 7.73
N ALA A 43 4.42 20.44 7.35
CA ALA A 43 4.23 21.87 7.39
C ALA A 43 3.12 22.32 6.43
N LYS A 44 3.18 21.87 5.16
CA LYS A 44 2.23 22.26 4.11
C LYS A 44 0.79 21.83 4.38
N LEU A 45 0.59 20.71 5.07
CA LEU A 45 -0.74 20.17 5.42
C LEU A 45 -1.16 20.50 6.86
N SER A 46 -0.31 21.23 7.61
CA SER A 46 -0.49 21.59 9.01
C SER A 46 -0.88 20.36 9.86
N LEU A 47 -0.07 19.30 9.76
CA LEU A 47 -0.34 18.04 10.44
C LEU A 47 0.21 18.04 11.87
N PRO A 48 -0.56 17.55 12.85
CA PRO A 48 -0.03 17.26 14.19
C PRO A 48 0.99 16.13 14.11
N THR A 49 2.00 16.17 14.99
CA THR A 49 3.13 15.22 14.94
C THR A 49 3.20 14.31 16.15
N GLU A 50 2.47 14.58 17.24
CA GLU A 50 2.59 13.87 18.52
C GLU A 50 2.18 12.40 18.45
N ASP A 51 1.30 12.10 17.50
CA ASP A 51 0.74 10.77 17.27
C ASP A 51 1.20 10.15 15.95
N LEU A 52 2.18 10.73 15.28
CA LEU A 52 2.60 10.31 13.94
C LEU A 52 3.83 9.40 13.99
N TRP A 53 3.69 8.18 13.48
CA TRP A 53 4.79 7.23 13.27
C TRP A 53 4.91 6.88 11.78
N ILE A 54 6.10 7.08 11.23
CA ILE A 54 6.44 6.82 9.83
C ILE A 54 7.63 5.87 9.79
N THR A 55 7.60 4.88 8.88
CA THR A 55 8.74 4.01 8.63
C THR A 55 8.89 3.70 7.14
N THR A 56 10.12 3.50 6.68
CA THR A 56 10.39 2.89 5.36
C THR A 56 10.54 1.38 5.42
N ASN A 57 10.52 0.80 6.63
CA ASN A 57 10.69 -0.62 6.87
C ASN A 57 9.32 -1.32 7.03
N ARG A 58 8.97 -2.13 6.02
CA ARG A 58 7.71 -2.88 6.01
C ARG A 58 7.56 -3.87 7.17
N LYS A 59 8.66 -4.41 7.72
CA LYS A 59 8.58 -5.30 8.89
C LYS A 59 8.15 -4.50 10.12
N THR A 60 8.85 -3.40 10.41
CA THR A 60 8.50 -2.45 11.48
C THR A 60 7.03 -2.03 11.38
N TYR A 61 6.58 -1.66 10.17
CA TYR A 61 5.19 -1.28 9.95
C TYR A 61 4.21 -2.42 10.27
N ASN A 62 4.47 -3.66 9.83
CA ASN A 62 3.60 -4.79 10.16
C ASN A 62 3.49 -5.00 11.67
N ASP A 63 4.61 -4.83 12.39
CA ASP A 63 4.67 -4.98 13.84
C ASP A 63 3.84 -3.89 14.53
N TRP A 64 3.89 -2.63 14.04
CA TRP A 64 3.06 -1.53 14.55
C TRP A 64 1.56 -1.73 14.29
N VAL A 65 1.18 -2.16 13.08
CA VAL A 65 -0.23 -2.38 12.73
C VAL A 65 -0.77 -3.69 13.31
N GLY A 66 0.08 -4.66 13.67
CA GLY A 66 -0.31 -5.97 14.19
C GLY A 66 -0.81 -6.94 13.11
N ARG A 67 -0.57 -6.65 11.82
CA ARG A 67 -0.93 -7.51 10.68
C ARG A 67 0.01 -7.30 9.51
N ARG A 68 0.07 -8.28 8.61
CA ARG A 68 0.86 -8.19 7.38
C ARG A 68 0.17 -7.32 6.34
N VAL A 69 0.87 -6.31 5.83
CA VAL A 69 0.46 -5.58 4.62
C VAL A 69 1.02 -6.21 3.34
N GLY A 70 0.24 -6.10 2.26
CA GLY A 70 0.59 -6.65 0.96
C GLY A 70 1.89 -6.07 0.42
N GLY A 71 2.77 -6.91 -0.14
CA GLY A 71 4.07 -6.47 -0.66
C GLY A 71 4.01 -5.59 -1.91
N SER A 72 2.84 -5.46 -2.53
CA SER A 72 2.64 -4.69 -3.77
C SER A 72 2.43 -3.18 -3.55
N ILE A 73 2.18 -2.74 -2.31
CA ILE A 73 1.83 -1.35 -2.00
C ILE A 73 3.05 -0.41 -2.03
N GLY A 74 2.84 0.80 -2.55
CA GLY A 74 3.83 1.88 -2.61
C GLY A 74 4.00 2.63 -1.31
N GLY A 75 2.89 2.95 -0.67
CA GLY A 75 2.79 3.42 0.70
C GLY A 75 1.56 2.84 1.39
N ALA A 76 1.39 3.16 2.67
CA ALA A 76 0.15 2.89 3.39
C ALA A 76 -0.01 3.78 4.62
N TYR A 77 -1.18 4.36 4.74
CA TYR A 77 -1.66 5.05 5.94
C TYR A 77 -2.70 4.22 6.70
N VAL A 78 -2.60 4.22 8.04
CA VAL A 78 -3.67 3.74 8.92
C VAL A 78 -3.70 4.52 10.22
N TYR A 79 -4.90 4.81 10.74
CA TYR A 79 -5.08 5.23 12.12
C TYR A 79 -5.33 4.00 13.01
N HIS A 80 -4.49 3.79 14.03
CA HIS A 80 -4.60 2.68 14.96
C HIS A 80 -5.32 3.13 16.25
N PRO A 81 -6.64 2.88 16.40
CA PRO A 81 -7.43 3.43 17.51
C PRO A 81 -6.94 2.95 18.88
N GLY A 82 -6.55 1.67 19.02
CA GLY A 82 -6.05 1.14 20.30
C GLY A 82 -4.69 1.71 20.76
N ARG A 83 -4.04 2.55 19.95
CA ARG A 83 -2.78 3.22 20.28
C ARG A 83 -2.91 4.75 20.22
N GLY A 84 -4.00 5.26 19.66
CA GLY A 84 -4.14 6.68 19.32
C GLY A 84 -3.17 7.16 18.23
N LYS A 85 -2.51 6.28 17.46
CA LYS A 85 -1.43 6.65 16.54
C LYS A 85 -1.82 6.64 15.06
N HIS A 86 -1.24 7.55 14.30
CA HIS A 86 -1.21 7.60 12.83
C HIS A 86 0.04 6.88 12.34
N LEU A 87 -0.13 5.80 11.58
CA LEU A 87 0.96 4.93 11.14
C LEU A 87 1.10 5.02 9.61
N ILE A 88 2.29 5.37 9.13
CA ILE A 88 2.61 5.48 7.71
C ILE A 88 3.77 4.54 7.34
N LEU A 89 3.60 3.84 6.21
CA LEU A 89 4.66 3.12 5.51
C LEU A 89 5.02 3.87 4.22
N ILE A 90 6.29 4.13 4.02
CA ILE A 90 6.84 4.56 2.72
C ILE A 90 7.68 3.42 2.14
N ASN A 91 7.10 2.59 1.27
CA ASN A 91 7.75 1.36 0.81
C ASN A 91 8.68 1.62 -0.39
N LEU A 92 9.88 2.12 -0.12
CA LEU A 92 10.89 2.49 -1.12
C LEU A 92 11.13 1.40 -2.19
N LYS A 93 11.02 0.11 -1.83
CA LYS A 93 11.20 -1.01 -2.77
C LYS A 93 10.17 -1.01 -3.90
N ARG A 94 8.97 -0.46 -3.66
CA ARG A 94 7.84 -0.44 -4.60
C ARG A 94 7.69 0.89 -5.34
N ILE A 95 8.29 1.96 -4.85
CA ILE A 95 8.29 3.26 -5.53
C ILE A 95 9.21 3.19 -6.77
N ASN A 96 8.76 3.79 -7.87
CA ASN A 96 9.53 3.91 -9.11
C ASN A 96 10.53 5.07 -9.03
N LEU A 97 11.65 4.84 -8.34
CA LEU A 97 12.67 5.89 -8.08
C LEU A 97 13.45 6.36 -9.32
N SER A 98 13.24 5.78 -10.51
CA SER A 98 13.78 6.36 -11.75
C SER A 98 12.98 7.57 -12.24
N GLN A 99 11.74 7.72 -11.77
CA GLN A 99 10.93 8.91 -11.98
C GLN A 99 11.19 9.90 -10.84
N PRO A 100 11.65 11.14 -11.11
CA PRO A 100 12.13 12.06 -10.09
C PRO A 100 11.11 12.37 -8.98
N LYS A 101 9.82 12.50 -9.32
CA LYS A 101 8.77 12.88 -8.36
C LYS A 101 8.14 11.71 -7.60
N SER A 102 8.45 10.45 -7.95
CA SER A 102 7.73 9.31 -7.39
C SER A 102 7.77 9.21 -5.88
N LEU A 103 8.93 9.52 -5.27
CA LEU A 103 9.06 9.49 -3.82
C LEU A 103 8.21 10.58 -3.16
N GLU A 104 8.27 11.80 -3.70
CA GLU A 104 7.50 12.94 -3.22
C GLU A 104 5.99 12.68 -3.30
N ILE A 105 5.53 12.16 -4.44
CA ILE A 105 4.13 11.79 -4.70
C ILE A 105 3.61 10.85 -3.62
N VAL A 106 4.35 9.77 -3.33
CA VAL A 106 3.91 8.77 -2.34
C VAL A 106 3.93 9.33 -0.93
N VAL A 107 4.97 10.08 -0.54
CA VAL A 107 5.00 10.73 0.79
C VAL A 107 3.84 11.72 0.95
N CYS A 108 3.56 12.52 -0.07
CA CYS A 108 2.44 13.46 -0.09
C CYS A 108 1.10 12.75 0.04
N GLU A 109 0.88 11.67 -0.72
CA GLU A 109 -0.36 10.88 -0.70
C GLU A 109 -0.66 10.31 0.69
N GLU A 110 0.34 9.69 1.34
CA GLU A 110 0.13 9.07 2.65
C GLU A 110 -0.14 10.10 3.77
N LEU A 111 0.52 11.27 3.70
CA LEU A 111 0.25 12.37 4.63
C LEU A 111 -1.10 13.06 4.35
N LEU A 112 -1.52 13.11 3.08
CA LEU A 112 -2.84 13.61 2.71
C LEU A 112 -3.96 12.68 3.21
N HIS A 113 -3.74 11.36 3.21
CA HIS A 113 -4.65 10.42 3.87
C HIS A 113 -4.78 10.69 5.37
N MET A 114 -3.69 11.07 6.05
CA MET A 114 -3.75 11.51 7.44
C MET A 114 -4.57 12.78 7.62
N ARG A 115 -4.36 13.81 6.79
CA ARG A 115 -5.14 15.05 6.81
C ARG A 115 -6.63 14.77 6.70
N HIS A 116 -7.03 13.99 5.69
CA HIS A 116 -8.44 13.61 5.49
C HIS A 116 -9.04 12.88 6.70
N ARG A 117 -8.26 12.04 7.39
CA ARG A 117 -8.73 11.38 8.62
C ARG A 117 -9.02 12.38 9.73
N ILE A 118 -8.12 13.36 9.94
CA ILE A 118 -8.26 14.38 10.99
C ILE A 118 -9.46 15.27 10.69
N ASP A 119 -9.66 15.63 9.41
CA ASP A 119 -10.81 16.45 8.96
C ASP A 119 -12.14 15.71 9.00
N GLY A 120 -12.14 14.41 9.35
CA GLY A 120 -13.36 13.60 9.35
C GLY A 120 -13.80 13.12 7.97
N ASP A 121 -13.06 13.41 6.89
CA ASP A 121 -13.29 12.87 5.55
C ASP A 121 -12.80 11.40 5.46
N ARG A 122 -13.47 10.53 6.22
CA ARG A 122 -13.12 9.10 6.42
C ARG A 122 -13.55 8.20 5.25
N ARG A 123 -13.73 8.73 4.05
CA ARG A 123 -14.28 8.00 2.91
C ARG A 123 -13.49 6.72 2.63
N ARG A 124 -14.21 5.59 2.55
CA ARG A 124 -13.66 4.33 2.02
C ARG A 124 -13.60 4.48 0.50
N HIS A 125 -12.46 4.15 -0.12
CA HIS A 125 -12.23 4.18 -1.56
C HIS A 125 -13.20 3.24 -2.33
N ALA A 126 -14.47 3.58 -2.42
CA ALA A 126 -15.48 2.80 -3.13
C ALA A 126 -16.41 3.72 -3.91
N LYS A 127 -16.20 3.70 -5.23
CA LYS A 127 -17.11 4.12 -6.31
C LYS A 127 -17.37 5.64 -6.37
N HIS A 128 -17.06 6.23 -7.53
CA HIS A 128 -17.24 7.64 -7.92
C HIS A 128 -16.13 8.58 -7.42
N GLY A 129 -15.34 9.27 -8.24
CA GLY A 129 -15.23 9.37 -9.70
C GLY A 129 -14.08 10.34 -9.97
N TYR A 130 -13.05 9.89 -10.69
CA TYR A 130 -11.71 10.50 -10.76
C TYR A 130 -11.04 10.69 -9.39
N ASP A 131 -9.77 10.34 -9.33
CA ASP A 131 -9.00 10.21 -8.11
C ASP A 131 -8.71 11.59 -7.51
N ARG A 132 -9.66 12.12 -6.72
CA ARG A 132 -9.56 13.43 -6.04
C ARG A 132 -8.26 13.54 -5.24
N ILE A 133 -7.80 12.43 -4.67
CA ILE A 133 -6.53 12.34 -3.95
C ILE A 133 -5.39 12.53 -4.96
N ALA A 134 -5.38 11.81 -6.08
CA ALA A 134 -4.38 12.04 -7.13
C ALA A 134 -4.40 13.48 -7.67
N VAL A 135 -5.57 14.12 -7.79
CA VAL A 135 -5.67 15.54 -8.18
C VAL A 135 -5.05 16.44 -7.11
N GLN A 136 -5.36 16.21 -5.84
CA GLN A 136 -4.77 16.98 -4.73
C GLN A 136 -3.25 16.74 -4.65
N VAL A 137 -2.79 15.50 -4.80
CA VAL A 137 -1.37 15.15 -4.84
C VAL A 137 -0.68 15.84 -6.03
N SER A 138 -1.29 15.83 -7.21
CA SER A 138 -0.81 16.54 -8.39
C SER A 138 -0.68 18.04 -8.12
N GLN A 139 -1.70 18.68 -7.53
CA GLN A 139 -1.67 20.10 -7.15
C GLN A 139 -0.60 20.41 -6.09
N LEU A 140 -0.43 19.53 -5.10
CA LEU A 140 0.50 19.70 -3.99
C LEU A 140 1.97 19.51 -4.41
N THR A 141 2.24 18.56 -5.30
CA THR A 141 3.59 18.18 -5.76
C THR A 141 3.98 18.83 -7.09
N GLY A 142 3.01 19.41 -7.80
CA GLY A 142 3.15 19.85 -9.19
C GLY A 142 3.44 18.70 -10.16
N ALA A 143 3.18 17.44 -9.79
CA ALA A 143 3.31 16.30 -10.69
C ALA A 143 2.13 16.25 -11.66
N SER A 144 2.36 15.77 -12.88
CA SER A 144 1.30 15.42 -13.82
C SER A 144 0.49 14.22 -13.31
N MET A 145 -0.74 14.07 -13.79
CA MET A 145 -1.57 12.92 -13.43
C MET A 145 -0.95 11.58 -13.86
N ASP A 146 -0.14 11.57 -14.93
CA ASP A 146 0.54 10.36 -15.40
C ASP A 146 1.72 9.98 -14.50
N GLU A 147 2.47 10.95 -13.98
CA GLU A 147 3.46 10.72 -12.93
C GLU A 147 2.80 10.16 -11.67
N VAL A 148 1.68 10.74 -11.23
CA VAL A 148 0.94 10.23 -10.07
C VAL A 148 0.50 8.78 -10.28
N ARG A 149 -0.02 8.43 -11.47
CA ARG A 149 -0.47 7.07 -11.79
C ARG A 149 0.66 6.04 -11.98
N SER A 150 1.87 6.50 -12.31
CA SER A 150 3.01 5.63 -12.63
C SER A 150 4.13 5.65 -11.58
N CYS A 151 3.94 6.36 -10.46
CA CYS A 151 4.93 6.50 -9.40
C CYS A 151 5.27 5.20 -8.66
N ILE A 152 4.44 4.16 -8.78
CA ILE A 152 4.66 2.83 -8.20
C ILE A 152 5.04 1.83 -9.30
N LYS A 153 6.07 1.03 -9.02
CA LYS A 153 6.49 -0.06 -9.91
C LYS A 153 5.28 -0.96 -10.20
N PRO A 154 5.06 -1.40 -11.46
CA PRO A 154 3.97 -2.30 -11.78
C PRO A 154 4.05 -3.56 -10.90
N THR A 155 2.89 -4.04 -10.44
CA THR A 155 2.83 -5.33 -9.75
C THR A 155 2.85 -6.41 -10.82
N ARG A 156 3.86 -7.29 -10.80
CA ARG A 156 3.87 -8.48 -11.66
C ARG A 156 2.67 -9.34 -11.29
N ARG A 157 1.61 -9.27 -12.09
CA ARG A 157 0.48 -10.19 -11.96
C ARG A 157 1.01 -11.57 -12.27
N ARG A 158 0.79 -12.53 -11.35
CA ARG A 158 1.07 -13.93 -11.65
C ARG A 158 0.17 -14.33 -12.82
N SER A 159 0.73 -15.05 -13.78
CA SER A 159 -0.06 -15.63 -14.87
C SER A 159 -1.22 -16.43 -14.27
N PRO A 160 -2.45 -16.27 -14.80
CA PRO A 160 -3.56 -17.10 -14.37
C PRO A 160 -3.28 -18.56 -14.73
N LYS A 161 -3.71 -19.47 -13.86
CA LYS A 161 -3.66 -20.91 -14.11
C LYS A 161 -4.95 -21.45 -14.73
N TYR A 162 -6.02 -20.67 -14.66
CA TYR A 162 -7.35 -21.07 -15.12
C TYR A 162 -8.07 -19.86 -15.72
N ILE A 163 -8.75 -20.07 -16.85
CA ILE A 163 -9.78 -19.15 -17.34
C ILE A 163 -11.14 -19.76 -17.06
N TYR A 164 -11.97 -18.99 -16.38
CA TYR A 164 -13.35 -19.31 -16.14
C TYR A 164 -14.25 -18.53 -17.09
N ALA A 165 -15.28 -19.14 -17.68
CA ALA A 165 -16.29 -18.45 -18.46
C ALA A 165 -17.66 -18.50 -17.78
N CYS A 166 -18.42 -17.41 -17.88
CA CYS A 166 -19.83 -17.41 -17.49
C CYS A 166 -20.67 -18.17 -18.52
N PRO A 167 -21.55 -19.10 -18.12
CA PRO A 167 -22.37 -19.85 -19.07
C PRO A 167 -23.35 -18.94 -19.83
N LYS A 168 -23.80 -17.84 -19.23
CA LYS A 168 -24.73 -16.86 -19.82
C LYS A 168 -24.02 -15.82 -20.69
N CYS A 169 -23.21 -14.95 -20.10
CA CYS A 169 -22.63 -13.80 -20.81
C CYS A 169 -21.25 -14.03 -21.40
N LYS A 170 -20.70 -15.25 -21.27
CA LYS A 170 -19.40 -15.70 -21.82
C LYS A 170 -18.18 -14.89 -21.38
N VAL A 171 -18.33 -13.97 -20.42
CA VAL A 171 -17.19 -13.22 -19.89
C VAL A 171 -16.14 -14.17 -19.32
N GLU A 172 -14.90 -13.98 -19.75
CA GLU A 172 -13.75 -14.74 -19.29
C GLU A 172 -13.11 -14.07 -18.08
N ILE A 173 -12.83 -14.86 -17.05
CA ILE A 173 -12.33 -14.39 -15.76
C ILE A 173 -11.09 -15.21 -15.40
N PRO A 174 -9.89 -14.58 -15.40
CA PRO A 174 -8.66 -15.26 -15.01
C PRO A 174 -8.62 -15.57 -13.51
N ARG A 175 -8.13 -16.75 -13.16
CA ARG A 175 -7.95 -17.21 -11.77
C ARG A 175 -6.61 -17.94 -11.58
N SER A 176 -6.04 -17.81 -10.39
CA SER A 176 -4.80 -18.49 -9.99
C SER A 176 -5.03 -19.82 -9.29
N ARG A 177 -6.27 -20.10 -8.86
CA ARG A 177 -6.69 -21.32 -8.18
C ARG A 177 -8.03 -21.81 -8.73
N THR A 178 -8.36 -23.06 -8.49
CA THR A 178 -9.72 -23.59 -8.71
C THR A 178 -10.67 -23.21 -7.58
N GLY A 179 -11.97 -23.19 -7.86
CA GLY A 179 -12.98 -22.82 -6.87
C GLY A 179 -14.35 -22.58 -7.50
N VAL A 180 -15.34 -22.33 -6.64
CA VAL A 180 -16.73 -22.05 -7.04
C VAL A 180 -16.97 -20.55 -6.99
N TRP A 181 -17.33 -19.97 -8.13
CA TRP A 181 -17.61 -18.55 -8.31
C TRP A 181 -18.80 -18.37 -9.22
N SER A 182 -19.52 -17.25 -9.10
CA SER A 182 -20.55 -16.85 -10.06
C SER A 182 -20.16 -15.55 -10.77
N CYS A 183 -20.82 -15.27 -11.90
CA CYS A 183 -20.58 -14.07 -12.67
C CYS A 183 -21.13 -12.81 -12.00
N GLY A 184 -20.24 -11.96 -11.50
CA GLY A 184 -20.57 -10.64 -10.93
C GLY A 184 -21.27 -9.68 -11.89
N ARG A 185 -21.10 -9.87 -13.21
CA ARG A 185 -21.79 -9.08 -14.25
C ARG A 185 -23.24 -9.51 -14.43
N CYS A 186 -23.56 -10.79 -14.21
CA CYS A 186 -24.92 -11.30 -14.32
C CYS A 186 -25.71 -11.25 -13.01
N SER A 187 -25.02 -11.34 -11.87
CA SER A 187 -25.60 -11.19 -10.54
C SER A 187 -24.60 -10.51 -9.59
N PRO A 188 -25.00 -9.50 -8.81
CA PRO A 188 -24.13 -8.85 -7.83
C PRO A 188 -23.79 -9.76 -6.63
N THR A 189 -24.57 -10.82 -6.40
CA THR A 189 -24.36 -11.82 -5.35
C THR A 189 -24.12 -13.21 -5.96
N PHE A 190 -23.68 -14.16 -5.14
CA PHE A 190 -23.47 -15.52 -5.62
C PHE A 190 -24.78 -16.14 -6.14
N ASP A 191 -24.77 -16.61 -7.38
CA ASP A 191 -25.92 -17.24 -8.04
C ASP A 191 -25.45 -18.46 -8.83
N ARG A 192 -25.98 -19.64 -8.46
CA ARG A 192 -25.62 -20.93 -9.08
C ARG A 192 -25.93 -20.98 -10.58
N ARG A 193 -26.94 -20.25 -11.05
CA ARG A 193 -27.29 -20.18 -12.49
C ARG A 193 -26.18 -19.57 -13.33
N PHE A 194 -25.33 -18.75 -12.72
CA PHE A 194 -24.20 -18.09 -13.36
C PHE A 194 -22.86 -18.58 -12.80
N GLN A 195 -22.84 -19.79 -12.23
CA GLN A 195 -21.61 -20.41 -11.77
C GLN A 195 -20.64 -20.53 -12.95
N LEU A 196 -19.44 -20.01 -12.74
CA LEU A 196 -18.42 -19.98 -13.77
C LEU A 196 -17.84 -21.38 -14.00
N GLN A 197 -17.51 -21.68 -15.25
CA GLN A 197 -16.95 -22.96 -15.68
C GLN A 197 -15.51 -22.76 -16.17
N ILE A 198 -14.60 -23.67 -15.84
CA ILE A 198 -13.24 -23.63 -16.39
C ILE A 198 -13.32 -23.92 -17.89
N VAL A 199 -12.79 -23.03 -18.71
CA VAL A 199 -12.71 -23.19 -20.17
C VAL A 199 -11.28 -23.37 -20.67
N ARG A 200 -10.27 -22.87 -19.93
CA ARG A 200 -8.85 -23.07 -20.23
C ARG A 200 -8.05 -23.28 -18.96
N ARG A 201 -6.97 -24.05 -19.06
CA ARG A 201 -6.00 -24.28 -18.00
C ARG A 201 -4.61 -23.89 -18.50
N PHE A 202 -3.76 -23.40 -17.62
CA PHE A 202 -2.36 -23.11 -17.93
C PHE A 202 -1.45 -23.78 -16.92
N ASP A 203 -0.26 -24.17 -17.38
CA ASP A 203 0.78 -24.72 -16.52
C ASP A 203 1.51 -23.63 -15.71
N ALA A 204 2.61 -24.00 -15.07
CA ALA A 204 3.41 -23.07 -14.27
C ALA A 204 4.13 -22.01 -15.13
N ASP A 205 4.40 -22.32 -16.40
CA ASP A 205 5.14 -21.48 -17.34
C ASP A 205 4.20 -20.63 -18.21
N GLY A 206 2.88 -20.85 -18.09
CA GLY A 206 1.83 -20.10 -18.76
C GLY A 206 1.44 -20.68 -20.12
N ALA A 207 1.93 -21.87 -20.47
CA ALA A 207 1.46 -22.58 -21.66
C ALA A 207 0.06 -23.13 -21.41
N GLU A 208 -0.80 -23.01 -22.43
CA GLU A 208 -2.16 -23.55 -22.35
C GLU A 208 -2.11 -25.07 -22.33
N LEU A 209 -2.70 -25.64 -21.28
CA LEU A 209 -2.93 -27.07 -21.18
C LEU A 209 -4.15 -27.38 -22.04
N VAL A 210 -3.89 -27.87 -23.24
CA VAL A 210 -4.90 -28.48 -24.11
C VAL A 210 -5.48 -29.70 -23.37
N PRO A 211 -6.81 -29.92 -23.40
CA PRO A 211 -7.46 -31.04 -22.71
C PRO A 211 -6.85 -32.41 -23.01
#